data_AF-A0A6N8GZM6-F1
#
_entry.id   AF-A0A6N8GZM6-F1
#
_cell.length_a   1.000
_cell.length_b   1.000
_cell.length_c   1.000
_cell.angle_alpha   90.00
_cell.angle_beta   90.00
_cell.angle_gamma   90.00
#
_symmetry.space_group_name_H-M   'P 1'
#
loop_
_entity.id
_entity.type
_entity.pdbx_description
1 polymer ?
#
loop_
_entity_poly.entity_id
_entity_poly.type
_entity_poly.pdbx_seq_one_letter_code
_entity_poly.pdbx_strand_id
1 'polypeptide(L)'
;MKLAQLFGKNQLDEMQERTMLTIESRGFWLVWSLLLVVLLVEGLLGFTMREMAGTWAVFMISCVYIVAACLRAGLWSRRIKNAAGTNVLFSLAGAAVIGVFTFVRMSAFDVPLAIHLACAAIAAGTTFVLALVVLQLCSAVYKKRHEQLENEFDKEEKDN
;
A
#
# COMPACT_ATOMS: atom_id res chain seq x y z
N MET A 1 12.82 -9.29 30.39
CA MET A 1 12.86 -7.87 30.80
C MET A 1 14.27 -7.36 30.61
N LYS A 2 14.55 -6.55 29.56
CA LYS A 2 15.83 -5.77 29.39
C LYS A 2 15.94 -4.97 28.08
N LEU A 3 15.01 -5.09 27.13
CA LEU A 3 14.97 -4.19 25.96
C LEU A 3 14.19 -2.89 26.26
N ALA A 4 13.11 -2.97 27.03
CA ALA A 4 12.29 -1.82 27.39
C ALA A 4 13.02 -0.77 28.26
N GLN A 5 14.13 -1.11 28.91
CA GLN A 5 14.94 -0.15 29.69
C GLN A 5 16.01 0.57 28.86
N LEU A 6 16.35 0.05 27.67
CA LEU A 6 17.28 0.71 26.73
C LEU A 6 16.59 1.82 25.94
N PHE A 7 15.30 1.64 25.64
CA PHE A 7 14.42 2.70 25.14
C PHE A 7 13.93 3.53 26.33
N GLY A 8 14.84 4.28 26.95
CA GLY A 8 14.52 5.22 28.02
C GLY A 8 13.48 6.25 27.57
N LYS A 9 12.84 6.89 28.57
CA LYS A 9 11.87 8.00 28.44
C LYS A 9 12.18 8.88 27.22
N ASN A 10 11.18 9.14 26.36
CA ASN A 10 11.33 10.00 25.19
C ASN A 10 12.03 11.32 25.58
N GLN A 11 13.24 11.52 25.09
CA GLN A 11 14.07 12.71 25.37
C GLN A 11 13.88 13.79 24.29
N LEU A 12 13.17 13.46 23.21
CA LEU A 12 12.93 14.32 22.08
C LEU A 12 11.80 15.29 22.41
N ASP A 13 11.99 16.56 22.07
CA ASP A 13 10.89 17.50 22.07
C ASP A 13 9.87 17.16 20.96
N GLU A 14 8.68 17.76 21.00
CA GLU A 14 7.62 17.46 20.04
C GLU A 14 8.04 17.71 18.57
N MET A 15 8.91 18.69 18.33
CA MET A 15 9.39 19.05 16.99
C MET A 15 10.41 18.02 16.47
N GLN A 16 11.27 17.53 17.35
CA GLN A 16 12.22 16.48 17.05
C GLN A 16 11.50 15.14 16.81
N GLU A 17 10.46 14.82 17.57
CA GLU A 17 9.65 13.61 17.35
C GLU A 17 8.93 13.64 16.00
N ARG A 18 8.31 14.78 15.62
CA ARG A 18 7.72 14.92 14.28
C ARG A 18 8.74 14.80 13.15
N THR A 19 9.96 15.28 13.38
CA THR A 19 11.06 15.16 12.42
C THR A 19 11.48 13.70 12.27
N MET A 20 11.64 12.99 13.39
CA MET A 20 11.98 11.57 13.42
C MET A 20 10.92 10.72 12.70
N LEU A 21 9.63 10.92 12.99
CA LEU A 21 8.53 10.23 12.32
C LEU A 21 8.51 10.49 10.80
N THR A 22 8.89 11.69 10.38
CA THR A 22 9.00 12.03 8.95
C THR A 22 10.15 11.28 8.29
N ILE A 23 11.29 11.15 8.97
CA ILE A 23 12.45 10.39 8.49
C ILE A 23 12.10 8.90 8.39
N GLU A 24 11.50 8.33 9.42
CA GLU A 24 11.06 6.93 9.44
C GLU A 24 10.03 6.66 8.33
N SER A 25 9.06 7.56 8.14
CA SER A 25 8.07 7.46 7.06
C SER A 25 8.72 7.49 5.67
N ARG A 26 9.69 8.40 5.45
CA ARG A 26 10.45 8.46 4.19
C ARG A 26 11.28 7.20 3.99
N GLY A 27 11.94 6.70 5.04
CA GLY A 27 12.70 5.46 5.01
C GLY A 27 11.84 4.26 4.61
N PHE A 28 10.64 4.13 5.21
CA PHE A 28 9.67 3.11 4.82
C PHE A 28 9.29 3.19 3.34
N TRP A 29 8.93 4.38 2.85
CA TRP A 29 8.57 4.55 1.44
C TRP A 29 9.72 4.25 0.47
N LEU A 30 10.96 4.58 0.85
CA LEU A 30 12.14 4.22 0.05
C LEU A 30 12.34 2.71 -0.02
N VAL A 31 12.33 2.01 1.12
CA VAL A 31 12.50 0.54 1.17
C VAL A 31 11.35 -0.16 0.46
N TRP A 32 10.12 0.29 0.66
CA TRP A 32 8.94 -0.25 0.01
C TRP A 32 9.00 -0.10 -1.51
N SER A 33 9.40 1.08 -1.99
CA SER A 33 9.54 1.33 -3.43
C SER A 33 10.68 0.53 -4.04
N LEU A 34 11.79 0.36 -3.31
CA LEU A 34 12.92 -0.47 -3.74
C LEU A 34 12.50 -1.95 -3.86
N LEU A 35 11.76 -2.49 -2.87
CA LEU A 35 11.23 -3.85 -2.94
C LEU A 35 10.29 -4.04 -4.14
N LEU A 36 9.45 -3.05 -4.44
CA LEU A 36 8.59 -3.09 -5.63
C LEU A 36 9.43 -3.15 -6.92
N VAL A 37 10.45 -2.31 -7.04
CA VAL A 37 11.36 -2.31 -8.21
C VAL A 37 12.06 -3.67 -8.35
N VAL A 38 12.57 -4.23 -7.26
CA VAL A 38 13.21 -5.56 -7.26
C VAL A 38 12.25 -6.61 -7.79
N LEU A 39 11.01 -6.65 -7.30
CA LEU A 39 9.99 -7.61 -7.77
C LEU A 39 9.66 -7.45 -9.25
N LEU A 40 9.59 -6.22 -9.75
CA LEU A 40 9.36 -5.98 -11.18
C LEU A 40 10.55 -6.48 -12.01
N VAL A 41 11.78 -6.23 -11.58
CA VAL A 41 12.98 -6.70 -12.28
C VAL A 41 13.08 -8.23 -12.25
N GLU A 42 12.90 -8.87 -11.10
CA GLU A 42 12.86 -10.34 -10.95
C GLU A 42 11.78 -10.95 -11.87
N GLY A 43 10.60 -10.31 -11.93
CA GLY A 43 9.51 -10.73 -12.82
C GLY A 43 9.82 -10.56 -14.32
N LEU A 44 10.60 -9.54 -14.71
CA LEU A 44 11.06 -9.35 -16.10
C LEU A 44 12.18 -10.33 -16.48
N LEU A 45 13.06 -10.67 -15.53
CA LEU A 45 14.14 -11.66 -15.73
C LEU A 45 13.62 -13.10 -15.76
N GLY A 46 12.32 -13.32 -15.48
CA GLY A 46 11.69 -14.63 -15.57
C GLY A 46 12.02 -15.55 -14.39
N PHE A 47 12.38 -15.00 -13.23
CA PHE A 47 12.62 -15.78 -12.03
C PHE A 47 11.34 -16.54 -11.63
N THR A 48 11.51 -17.74 -11.11
CA THR A 48 10.38 -18.57 -10.70
C THR A 48 9.71 -18.00 -9.45
N MET A 49 8.42 -18.31 -9.24
CA MET A 49 7.69 -17.89 -8.06
C MET A 49 8.34 -18.37 -6.74
N ARG A 50 9.13 -19.44 -6.78
CA ARG A 50 9.86 -19.96 -5.62
C ARG A 50 11.05 -19.08 -5.25
N GLU A 51 11.78 -18.59 -6.24
CA GLU A 51 12.93 -17.69 -6.04
C GLU A 51 12.45 -16.31 -5.56
N MET A 52 11.35 -15.82 -6.13
CA MET A 52 10.75 -14.54 -5.77
C MET A 52 9.90 -14.59 -4.48
N ALA A 53 9.64 -15.77 -3.92
CA ALA A 53 8.71 -15.95 -2.80
C ALA A 53 9.10 -15.10 -1.58
N GLY A 54 10.40 -15.01 -1.27
CA GLY A 54 10.89 -14.24 -0.14
C GLY A 54 10.63 -12.74 -0.31
N THR A 55 11.09 -12.17 -1.43
CA THR A 55 10.90 -10.76 -1.77
C THR A 55 9.41 -10.41 -1.83
N TRP A 56 8.60 -11.29 -2.43
CA TRP A 56 7.16 -11.10 -2.55
C TRP A 56 6.47 -11.12 -1.19
N ALA A 57 6.82 -12.09 -0.33
CA ALA A 57 6.23 -12.21 1.01
C ALA A 57 6.53 -10.98 1.87
N VAL A 58 7.79 -10.51 1.88
CA VAL A 58 8.19 -9.31 2.63
C VAL A 58 7.39 -8.10 2.16
N PHE A 59 7.31 -7.91 0.84
CA PHE A 59 6.54 -6.80 0.26
C PHE A 59 5.05 -6.87 0.63
N MET A 60 4.43 -8.04 0.53
CA MET A 60 3.01 -8.23 0.86
C MET A 60 2.74 -7.99 2.35
N ILE A 61 3.62 -8.47 3.24
CA ILE A 61 3.51 -8.22 4.68
C ILE A 61 3.58 -6.71 4.96
N SER A 62 4.52 -6.00 4.33
CA SER A 62 4.63 -4.54 4.47
C SER A 62 3.36 -3.82 4.01
N CYS A 63 2.78 -4.22 2.87
CA CYS A 63 1.53 -3.68 2.34
C CYS A 63 0.34 -3.91 3.29
N VAL A 64 0.15 -5.14 3.77
CA VAL A 64 -0.94 -5.47 4.68
C VAL A 64 -0.78 -4.73 6.02
N TYR A 65 0.45 -4.69 6.54
CA TYR A 65 0.74 -4.02 7.81
C TYR A 65 0.38 -2.54 7.76
N ILE A 66 0.85 -1.80 6.74
CA ILE A 66 0.59 -0.36 6.66
C ILE A 66 -0.90 -0.06 6.50
N VAL A 67 -1.62 -0.81 5.67
CA VAL A 67 -3.08 -0.65 5.51
C VAL A 67 -3.81 -0.92 6.82
N ALA A 68 -3.51 -2.04 7.49
CA ALA A 68 -4.14 -2.40 8.75
C ALA A 68 -3.85 -1.37 9.85
N ALA A 69 -2.61 -0.89 9.95
CA ALA A 69 -2.21 0.13 10.92
C ALA A 69 -2.95 1.46 10.67
N CYS A 70 -3.02 1.91 9.41
CA CYS A 70 -3.76 3.12 9.04
C CYS A 70 -5.26 2.99 9.34
N LEU A 71 -5.89 1.86 8.98
CA LEU A 71 -7.31 1.63 9.25
C LEU A 71 -7.61 1.58 10.75
N ARG A 72 -6.77 0.92 11.55
CA ARG A 72 -6.94 0.83 13.01
C ARG A 72 -6.85 2.21 13.68
N ALA A 73 -5.94 3.04 13.20
CA ALA A 73 -5.78 4.42 13.64
C ALA A 73 -6.85 5.38 13.09
N GLY A 74 -7.76 4.92 12.23
CA GLY A 74 -8.75 5.80 11.60
C GLY A 74 -8.11 6.85 10.71
N LEU A 75 -6.99 6.51 10.05
CA LEU A 75 -6.23 7.39 9.15
C LEU A 75 -6.39 6.91 7.70
N TRP A 76 -6.69 7.84 6.79
CA TRP A 76 -6.84 7.56 5.35
C TRP A 76 -5.69 8.14 4.53
N SER A 77 -5.66 9.46 4.40
CA SER A 77 -4.58 10.17 3.71
C SER A 77 -4.52 11.60 4.20
N ARG A 78 -3.31 12.14 4.33
CA ARG A 78 -3.08 13.52 4.79
C ARG A 78 -3.56 14.58 3.80
N ARG A 79 -3.65 14.24 2.50
CA ARG A 79 -3.95 15.20 1.43
C ARG A 79 -5.14 14.80 0.56
N ILE A 80 -5.62 13.56 0.66
CA ILE A 80 -6.56 13.01 -0.30
C ILE A 80 -7.85 12.64 0.43
N LYS A 81 -8.97 13.19 -0.05
CA LYS A 81 -10.28 12.86 0.49
C LYS A 81 -10.64 11.42 0.15
N ASN A 82 -11.28 10.74 1.09
CA ASN A 82 -11.85 9.43 0.86
C ASN A 82 -13.13 9.54 0.00
N ALA A 83 -12.93 9.60 -1.31
CA ALA A 83 -14.00 9.68 -2.31
C ALA A 83 -13.90 8.51 -3.29
N ALA A 84 -15.06 8.03 -3.77
CA ALA A 84 -15.12 6.92 -4.72
C ALA A 84 -14.32 7.20 -6.01
N GLY A 85 -14.35 8.45 -6.50
CA GLY A 85 -13.57 8.86 -7.67
C GLY A 85 -12.05 8.74 -7.47
N THR A 86 -11.56 8.98 -6.25
CA THR A 86 -10.14 8.82 -5.95
C THR A 86 -9.74 7.35 -5.91
N ASN A 87 -10.59 6.47 -5.36
CA ASN A 87 -10.35 5.03 -5.36
C ASN A 87 -10.29 4.47 -6.79
N VAL A 88 -11.16 4.97 -7.68
CA VAL A 88 -11.12 4.62 -9.11
C VAL A 88 -9.80 5.09 -9.75
N LEU A 89 -9.36 6.32 -9.48
CA LEU A 89 -8.10 6.85 -10.03
C LEU A 89 -6.88 6.02 -9.58
N PHE A 90 -6.79 5.66 -8.30
CA PHE A 90 -5.72 4.80 -7.80
C PHE A 90 -5.77 3.39 -8.37
N SER A 91 -6.96 2.82 -8.51
CA SER A 91 -7.14 1.51 -9.14
C SER A 91 -6.73 1.53 -10.61
N LEU A 92 -7.06 2.62 -11.32
CA LEU A 92 -6.68 2.81 -12.71
C LEU A 92 -5.17 2.98 -12.87
N ALA A 93 -4.52 3.73 -11.98
CA ALA A 93 -3.06 3.86 -11.97
C ALA A 93 -2.38 2.50 -11.75
N GLY A 94 -2.85 1.71 -10.78
CA GLY A 94 -2.35 0.35 -10.55
C GLY A 94 -2.56 -0.58 -11.76
N ALA A 95 -3.73 -0.51 -12.37
CA ALA A 95 -4.05 -1.26 -13.58
C ALA A 95 -3.14 -0.87 -14.77
N ALA A 96 -2.85 0.42 -14.95
CA ALA A 96 -1.94 0.89 -16.00
C ALA A 96 -0.52 0.36 -15.79
N VAL A 97 -0.02 0.39 -14.54
CA VAL A 97 1.31 -0.15 -14.21
C VAL A 97 1.39 -1.64 -14.52
N ILE A 98 0.40 -2.45 -14.08
CA ILE A 98 0.39 -3.89 -14.34
C ILE A 98 0.16 -4.20 -15.83
N GLY A 99 -0.65 -3.41 -16.54
CA GLY A 99 -0.87 -3.55 -17.98
C GLY A 99 0.42 -3.35 -18.77
N VAL A 100 1.13 -2.25 -18.50
CA VAL A 100 2.44 -1.96 -19.14
C VAL A 100 3.45 -3.03 -18.78
N PHE A 101 3.54 -3.42 -17.51
CA PHE A 101 4.44 -4.47 -17.06
C PHE A 101 4.20 -5.80 -17.79
N THR A 102 2.93 -6.23 -17.85
CA THR A 102 2.53 -7.48 -18.52
C THR A 102 2.84 -7.42 -20.01
N PHE A 103 2.59 -6.27 -20.65
CA PHE A 103 2.90 -6.05 -22.06
C PHE A 103 4.41 -6.20 -22.33
N VAL A 104 5.25 -5.52 -21.54
CA VAL A 104 6.73 -5.60 -21.65
C VAL A 104 7.23 -7.02 -21.40
N ARG A 105 6.68 -7.71 -20.40
CA ARG A 105 7.09 -9.10 -20.13
C ARG A 105 6.69 -10.03 -21.28
N MET A 106 5.54 -9.78 -21.91
CA MET A 106 5.06 -10.59 -23.02
C MET A 106 5.79 -10.29 -24.33
N SER A 107 6.36 -9.10 -24.52
CA SER A 107 7.13 -8.77 -25.73
C SER A 107 8.41 -9.61 -25.91
N ALA A 108 8.82 -10.37 -24.89
CA ALA A 108 9.90 -11.35 -25.00
C ALA A 108 9.47 -12.65 -25.71
N PHE A 109 8.17 -12.86 -25.96
CA PHE A 109 7.64 -14.04 -26.62
C PHE A 109 7.27 -13.72 -28.06
N ASP A 110 7.55 -14.66 -28.97
CA ASP A 110 7.22 -14.52 -30.39
C ASP A 110 5.76 -14.94 -30.64
N VAL A 111 4.82 -14.11 -30.18
CA VAL A 111 3.38 -14.27 -30.44
C VAL A 111 2.78 -13.02 -31.07
N PRO A 112 1.66 -13.14 -31.83
CA PRO A 112 1.03 -11.99 -32.47
C PRO A 112 0.70 -10.86 -31.49
N LEU A 113 0.88 -9.60 -31.92
CA LEU A 113 0.63 -8.40 -31.11
C LEU A 113 -0.77 -8.38 -30.47
N ALA A 114 -1.77 -8.93 -31.16
CA ALA A 114 -3.14 -9.05 -30.63
C ALA A 114 -3.19 -9.87 -29.34
N ILE A 115 -2.39 -10.93 -29.22
CA ILE A 115 -2.31 -11.78 -28.03
C ILE A 115 -1.60 -11.02 -26.90
N HIS A 116 -0.52 -10.27 -27.19
CA HIS A 116 0.14 -9.40 -26.20
C HIS A 116 -0.84 -8.40 -25.59
N LEU A 117 -1.60 -7.70 -26.44
CA LEU A 117 -2.58 -6.71 -26.02
C LEU A 117 -3.74 -7.34 -25.24
N ALA A 118 -4.23 -8.50 -25.66
CA ALA A 118 -5.28 -9.23 -24.94
C ALA A 118 -4.83 -9.64 -23.54
N CYS A 119 -3.64 -10.23 -23.41
CA CYS A 119 -3.08 -10.62 -22.11
C CYS A 119 -2.87 -9.41 -21.19
N ALA A 120 -2.31 -8.31 -21.72
CA ALA A 120 -2.11 -7.08 -20.96
C ALA A 120 -3.44 -6.45 -20.53
N ALA A 121 -4.45 -6.43 -21.40
CA ALA A 121 -5.77 -5.89 -21.10
C ALA A 121 -6.50 -6.72 -20.03
N ILE A 122 -6.41 -8.06 -20.10
CA ILE A 122 -6.97 -8.95 -19.08
C ILE A 122 -6.29 -8.69 -17.74
N ALA A 123 -4.96 -8.69 -17.70
CA ALA A 123 -4.20 -8.46 -16.46
C ALA A 123 -4.48 -7.07 -15.85
N ALA A 124 -4.54 -6.04 -16.68
CA ALA A 124 -4.90 -4.68 -16.25
C ALA A 124 -6.34 -4.63 -15.73
N GLY A 125 -7.29 -5.23 -16.45
CA GLY A 125 -8.70 -5.26 -16.09
C GLY A 125 -8.95 -6.01 -14.77
N THR A 126 -8.32 -7.17 -14.57
CA THR A 126 -8.42 -7.90 -13.30
C THR A 126 -7.81 -7.12 -12.15
N THR A 127 -6.64 -6.49 -12.38
CA THR A 127 -5.98 -5.66 -11.38
C THR A 127 -6.85 -4.46 -10.99
N PHE A 128 -7.46 -3.80 -11.98
CA PHE A 128 -8.37 -2.68 -11.75
C PHE A 128 -9.53 -3.07 -10.83
N VAL A 129 -10.23 -4.16 -11.16
CA VAL A 129 -11.39 -4.62 -10.38
C VAL A 129 -10.97 -5.02 -8.97
N LEU A 130 -9.90 -5.79 -8.82
CA LEU A 130 -9.40 -6.22 -7.50
C LEU A 130 -8.95 -5.03 -6.64
N ALA A 131 -8.16 -4.11 -7.20
CA ALA A 131 -7.71 -2.92 -6.49
C ALA A 131 -8.89 -2.03 -6.06
N LEU A 132 -9.89 -1.88 -6.93
CA LEU A 132 -11.09 -1.10 -6.64
C LEU A 132 -11.86 -1.73 -5.49
N VAL A 133 -12.13 -3.03 -5.54
CA VAL A 133 -12.84 -3.74 -4.46
C VAL A 133 -12.12 -3.58 -3.13
N VAL A 134 -10.79 -3.78 -3.11
CA VAL A 134 -9.98 -3.63 -1.89
C VAL A 134 -10.03 -2.20 -1.35
N LEU A 135 -9.88 -1.19 -2.20
CA LEU A 135 -9.93 0.22 -1.79
C LEU A 135 -11.32 0.62 -1.28
N GLN A 136 -12.40 0.11 -1.87
CA GLN A 136 -13.76 0.36 -1.38
C GLN A 136 -14.00 -0.29 -0.01
N LEU A 137 -13.52 -1.52 0.19
CA LEU A 137 -13.60 -2.19 1.50
C LEU A 137 -12.79 -1.43 2.56
N CYS A 138 -11.56 -1.01 2.24
CA CYS A 138 -10.74 -0.20 3.13
C CYS A 138 -11.43 1.13 3.46
N SER A 139 -12.03 1.79 2.47
CA SER A 139 -12.78 3.04 2.64
C SER A 139 -13.96 2.87 3.59
N ALA A 140 -14.73 1.78 3.46
CA ALA A 140 -15.86 1.48 4.32
C ALA A 140 -15.42 1.21 5.77
N VAL A 141 -14.38 0.39 5.96
CA VAL A 141 -13.81 0.10 7.29
C VAL A 141 -13.27 1.38 7.93
N TYR A 142 -12.58 2.22 7.16
CA TYR A 142 -12.07 3.50 7.62
C TYR A 142 -13.20 4.41 8.14
N LYS A 143 -14.28 4.58 7.37
CA LYS A 143 -15.40 5.46 7.77
C LYS A 143 -16.01 5.01 9.09
N LYS A 144 -16.29 3.71 9.21
CA LYS A 144 -16.82 3.11 10.44
C LYS A 144 -15.88 3.36 11.63
N ARG A 145 -14.57 3.17 11.45
CA ARG A 145 -13.59 3.37 12.53
C ARG A 145 -13.43 4.85 12.90
N HIS A 146 -13.45 5.74 11.91
CA HIS A 146 -13.34 7.18 12.12
C HIS A 146 -14.53 7.72 12.92
N GLU A 147 -15.76 7.36 12.53
CA GLU A 147 -16.98 7.72 13.26
C GLU A 147 -16.97 7.17 14.70
N GLN A 148 -16.46 5.96 14.92
CA GLN A 148 -16.33 5.41 16.27
C GLN A 148 -15.41 6.24 17.16
N LEU A 149 -14.29 6.72 16.61
CA LEU A 149 -13.32 7.53 17.35
C LEU A 149 -13.87 8.92 17.67
N GLU A 150 -14.59 9.56 16.73
CA GLU A 150 -15.26 10.83 16.99
C GLU A 150 -16.34 10.69 18.08
N ASN A 151 -17.15 9.64 18.04
CA ASN A 151 -18.17 9.39 19.06
C ASN A 151 -17.61 9.04 20.45
N GLU A 152 -16.40 8.47 20.52
CA GLU A 152 -15.70 8.18 21.78
C GLU A 152 -15.18 9.50 22.39
N PHE A 153 -14.57 10.34 21.56
CA PHE A 153 -14.10 11.67 21.94
C PHE A 153 -15.24 12.58 22.44
N ASP A 154 -16.37 12.64 21.71
CA ASP A 154 -17.53 13.46 22.09
C ASP A 154 -18.18 13.03 23.41
N LYS A 155 -18.02 11.77 23.82
CA LYS A 155 -18.50 11.28 25.12
C LYS A 155 -17.54 11.69 26.25
N GLU A 156 -16.24 11.57 26.02
CA GLU A 156 -15.22 12.01 26.98
C GLU A 156 -15.30 13.52 27.25
N GLU A 157 -15.65 14.34 26.25
CA GLU A 157 -15.85 15.78 26.44
C GLU A 157 -17.14 16.12 27.20
N LYS A 158 -18.18 15.27 27.11
CA LYS A 158 -19.46 15.49 27.82
C LYS A 158 -19.48 14.96 29.26
N ASP A 159 -18.63 13.98 29.57
CA ASP A 159 -18.49 13.41 30.91
C ASP A 159 -17.45 14.16 31.78
N ASN A 160 -16.68 15.09 31.20
CA ASN A 160 -15.77 16.02 31.91
C ASN A 160 -16.40 17.39 32.15
#